data_AF-A0A1C4G6P8-F1
#
_entry.id   AF-A0A1C4G6P8-F1
#
_cell.length_a   1.000
_cell.length_b   1.000
_cell.length_c   1.000
_cell.angle_alpha   90.00
_cell.angle_beta   90.00
_cell.angle_gamma   90.00
#
_symmetry.space_group_name_H-M   'P 1'
#
loop_
_entity.id
_entity.type
_entity.pdbx_description
1 polymer ?
#
loop_
_entity_poly.entity_id
_entity_poly.type
_entity_poly.pdbx_seq_one_letter_code
_entity_poly.pdbx_strand_id
1 'polypeptide(L)'
;MKDTNYISEKYRKYLLEVVFEEQKYYTVFGADLSDNEIDKLLVDTDGNILLFPLPHDLFSSIQNRTTFFDNDMLKKWAIEAFDFEKPYAVINLDILSKNTFYLNDVQLLKSIYGTLGIIEDYAYQIGDKSLLALMEKDVLLQFQDSLSDYFIWSENKALKIPVDANILYLSLKEVYERVKEKLYIYQ
;
A
#
# COMPACT_ATOMS: atom_id res chain seq x y z
N MET A 1 15.80 22.37 5.69
CA MET A 1 15.21 21.23 4.94
C MET A 1 13.78 21.57 4.58
N LYS A 2 13.33 21.26 3.36
CA LYS A 2 11.91 21.27 3.05
C LYS A 2 11.26 20.11 3.80
N ASP A 3 10.03 20.31 4.27
CA ASP A 3 9.25 19.27 4.94
C ASP A 3 9.00 18.08 3.98
N THR A 4 9.06 16.85 4.49
CA THR A 4 8.75 15.61 3.75
C THR A 4 7.41 15.73 3.05
N ASN A 5 6.40 16.29 3.72
CA ASN A 5 5.08 16.52 3.14
C ASN A 5 5.13 17.45 1.92
N TYR A 6 5.89 18.55 1.99
CA TYR A 6 6.00 19.48 0.87
C TYR A 6 6.58 18.82 -0.38
N ILE A 7 7.64 18.01 -0.22
CA ILE A 7 8.27 17.31 -1.36
C ILE A 7 7.32 16.23 -1.88
N SER A 8 6.69 15.45 -1.01
CA SER A 8 5.73 14.42 -1.42
C SER A 8 4.56 15.01 -2.20
N GLU A 9 3.93 16.09 -1.71
CA GLU A 9 2.82 16.74 -2.42
C GLU A 9 3.24 17.42 -3.72
N LYS A 10 4.44 18.00 -3.78
CA LYS A 10 4.97 18.61 -5.02
C LYS A 10 5.04 17.60 -6.17
N TYR A 11 5.43 16.37 -5.88
CA TYR A 11 5.64 15.32 -6.89
C TYR A 11 4.52 14.27 -6.94
N ARG A 12 3.62 14.30 -5.95
CA ARG A 12 2.62 13.26 -5.68
C ARG A 12 3.24 11.87 -5.62
N LYS A 13 4.34 11.76 -4.86
CA LYS A 13 5.07 10.51 -4.61
C LYS A 13 5.35 10.40 -3.12
N TYR A 14 5.10 9.22 -2.59
CA TYR A 14 5.02 8.99 -1.16
C TYR A 14 5.91 7.79 -0.81
N LEU A 15 6.92 8.03 0.03
CA LEU A 15 7.75 6.96 0.60
C LEU A 15 6.88 6.13 1.54
N LEU A 16 6.78 4.83 1.28
CA LEU A 16 6.05 3.90 2.14
C LEU A 16 7.02 3.02 2.91
N GLU A 17 6.75 2.79 4.20
CA GLU A 17 7.33 1.67 4.95
C GLU A 17 6.37 0.48 4.84
N VAL A 18 6.89 -0.67 4.42
CA VAL A 18 6.15 -1.92 4.29
C VAL A 18 6.66 -2.89 5.36
N VAL A 19 5.77 -3.33 6.24
CA VAL A 19 6.07 -4.40 7.21
C VAL A 19 5.66 -5.74 6.61
N PHE A 20 6.64 -6.62 6.44
CA PHE A 20 6.46 -7.95 5.88
C PHE A 20 7.43 -8.94 6.54
N GLU A 21 6.92 -10.08 6.98
CA GLU A 21 7.66 -11.10 7.75
C GLU A 21 8.42 -10.49 8.95
N GLU A 22 7.76 -9.59 9.67
CA GLU A 22 8.27 -8.83 10.82
C GLU A 22 9.47 -7.91 10.50
N GLN A 23 9.83 -7.78 9.22
CA GLN A 23 10.88 -6.91 8.73
C GLN A 23 10.30 -5.63 8.12
N LYS A 24 11.12 -4.59 8.09
CA LYS A 24 10.77 -3.31 7.48
C LYS A 24 11.44 -3.19 6.12
N TYR A 25 10.64 -2.80 5.14
CA TYR A 25 11.09 -2.48 3.80
C TYR A 25 10.51 -1.14 3.36
N TYR A 26 11.01 -0.63 2.24
CA TYR A 26 10.66 0.65 1.69
C TYR A 26 10.28 0.50 0.22
N THR A 27 9.25 1.23 -0.17
CA THR A 27 8.82 1.35 -1.56
C THR A 27 8.24 2.75 -1.80
N VAL A 28 7.78 3.02 -3.02
CA VAL A 28 7.12 4.29 -3.35
C VAL A 28 5.75 4.02 -3.98
N PHE A 29 4.80 4.83 -3.56
CA PHE A 29 3.46 4.90 -4.12
C PHE A 29 3.19 6.33 -4.60
N GLY A 30 2.37 6.49 -5.64
CA GLY A 30 1.83 7.79 -6.01
C GLY A 30 1.31 7.85 -7.44
N ALA A 31 0.73 9.00 -7.78
CA ALA A 31 0.06 9.24 -9.05
C ALA A 31 1.04 9.24 -10.22
N ASP A 32 0.70 8.58 -11.32
CA ASP A 32 1.40 8.73 -12.58
C ASP A 32 0.83 9.92 -13.37
N LEU A 33 1.55 11.04 -13.33
CA LEU A 33 1.09 12.29 -13.95
C LEU A 33 1.01 12.23 -15.48
N SER A 34 1.43 11.12 -16.09
CA SER A 34 1.36 10.89 -17.53
C SER A 34 0.11 10.15 -18.00
N ASP A 35 -0.69 9.55 -17.10
CA ASP A 35 -1.77 8.62 -17.48
C ASP A 35 -3.14 8.87 -16.81
N ASN A 36 -3.52 10.15 -16.68
CA ASN A 36 -4.68 10.61 -15.89
C ASN A 36 -4.48 10.49 -14.38
N GLU A 37 -3.22 10.54 -13.93
CA GLU A 37 -2.89 10.60 -12.50
C GLU A 37 -3.33 9.36 -11.75
N ILE A 38 -3.28 8.19 -12.40
CA ILE A 38 -3.62 6.92 -11.78
C ILE A 38 -2.54 6.60 -10.74
N ASP A 39 -2.97 6.30 -9.52
CA ASP A 39 -2.05 5.94 -8.44
C ASP A 39 -1.40 4.57 -8.70
N LYS A 40 -0.08 4.50 -8.47
CA LYS A 40 0.72 3.32 -8.74
C LYS A 40 1.71 3.03 -7.63
N LEU A 41 1.95 1.75 -7.42
CA LEU A 41 3.02 1.21 -6.58
C LEU A 41 4.26 0.92 -7.44
N LEU A 42 5.44 0.99 -6.83
CA LEU A 42 6.68 0.64 -7.52
C LEU A 42 6.75 -0.86 -7.80
N VAL A 43 6.77 -1.21 -9.09
CA VAL A 43 6.87 -2.58 -9.56
C VAL A 43 7.99 -2.75 -10.60
N ASP A 44 8.45 -3.98 -10.78
CA ASP A 44 9.31 -4.35 -11.90
C ASP A 44 8.52 -4.61 -13.20
N THR A 45 9.23 -5.03 -14.26
CA THR A 45 8.62 -5.33 -15.57
C THR A 45 7.68 -6.54 -15.56
N ASP A 46 7.79 -7.41 -14.56
CA ASP A 46 6.95 -8.59 -14.39
C ASP A 46 5.76 -8.32 -13.44
N GLY A 47 5.65 -7.09 -12.93
CA GLY A 47 4.60 -6.66 -12.01
C GLY A 47 4.84 -7.08 -10.55
N ASN A 48 6.07 -7.44 -10.18
CA ASN A 48 6.42 -7.71 -8.80
C ASN A 48 6.64 -6.40 -8.04
N ILE A 49 6.13 -6.32 -6.82
CA ILE A 49 6.30 -5.18 -5.91
C ILE A 49 7.75 -5.13 -5.45
N LEU A 50 8.42 -4.02 -5.72
CA LEU A 50 9.82 -3.82 -5.33
C LEU A 50 9.90 -3.28 -3.90
N LEU A 51 10.57 -4.05 -3.03
CA LEU A 51 10.81 -3.73 -1.63
C LEU A 51 12.31 -3.55 -1.37
N PHE A 52 12.69 -2.46 -0.71
CA PHE A 52 14.09 -2.14 -0.42
C PHE A 52 14.35 -2.13 1.09
N PRO A 53 15.46 -2.69 1.60
CA PRO A 53 15.77 -2.67 3.03
C PRO A 53 15.99 -1.27 3.61
N LEU A 54 16.50 -0.33 2.80
CA LEU A 54 16.78 1.04 3.21
C LEU A 54 16.21 2.06 2.20
N PRO A 55 15.76 3.26 2.64
CA PRO A 55 15.28 4.29 1.72
C PRO A 55 16.33 4.73 0.69
N HIS A 56 17.61 4.80 1.11
CA HIS A 56 18.72 5.16 0.23
C HIS A 56 18.84 4.21 -0.99
N ASP A 57 18.60 2.92 -0.79
CA ASP A 57 18.69 1.93 -1.87
C ASP A 57 17.54 2.09 -2.86
N LEU A 58 16.33 2.38 -2.36
CA LEU A 58 15.16 2.74 -3.16
C LEU A 58 15.45 3.98 -4.02
N PHE A 59 15.92 5.07 -3.39
CA PHE A 59 16.20 6.31 -4.11
C PHE A 59 17.28 6.12 -5.18
N SER A 60 18.35 5.40 -4.84
CA SER A 60 19.42 5.07 -5.78
C SER A 60 18.91 4.24 -6.95
N SER A 61 18.04 3.26 -6.71
CA SER A 61 17.44 2.43 -7.77
C SER A 61 16.57 3.26 -8.74
N ILE A 62 15.74 4.15 -8.21
CA ILE A 62 14.89 5.05 -8.99
C ILE A 62 15.72 5.98 -9.89
N GLN A 63 16.79 6.58 -9.35
CA GLN A 63 17.63 7.50 -10.11
C GLN A 63 18.29 6.81 -11.32
N ASN A 64 18.65 5.54 -11.18
CA ASN A 64 19.42 4.79 -12.18
C ASN A 64 18.56 4.04 -13.22
N ARG A 65 17.29 3.74 -12.93
CA ARG A 65 16.40 3.00 -13.85
C ARG A 65 15.59 3.94 -14.74
N THR A 66 14.95 3.42 -15.79
CA THR A 66 14.19 4.22 -16.76
C THR A 66 12.78 3.69 -17.04
N THR A 67 12.41 2.56 -16.43
CA THR A 67 11.21 1.79 -16.76
C THR A 67 10.12 1.88 -15.69
N PHE A 68 10.29 2.75 -14.68
CA PHE A 68 9.28 2.95 -13.65
C PHE A 68 8.16 3.87 -14.14
N PHE A 69 7.02 3.82 -13.44
CA PHE A 69 5.93 4.75 -13.70
C PHE A 69 6.38 6.19 -13.45
N ASP A 70 5.81 7.13 -14.20
CA ASP A 70 6.11 8.57 -14.10
C ASP A 70 7.62 8.86 -13.94
N ASN A 71 8.45 8.15 -14.73
CA ASN A 71 9.88 8.00 -14.47
C ASN A 71 10.61 9.34 -14.25
N ASP A 72 10.27 10.36 -15.04
CA ASP A 72 10.90 11.68 -14.96
C ASP A 72 10.57 12.41 -13.65
N MET A 73 9.32 12.32 -13.18
CA MET A 73 8.94 12.92 -11.89
C MET A 73 9.44 12.08 -10.73
N LEU A 74 9.41 10.75 -10.85
CA LEU A 74 9.90 9.84 -9.83
C LEU A 74 11.39 10.05 -9.57
N LYS A 75 12.19 10.27 -10.62
CA LYS A 75 13.61 10.65 -10.50
C LYS A 75 13.82 11.98 -9.80
N LYS A 76 13.06 13.01 -10.17
CA LYS A 76 13.15 14.33 -9.53
C LYS A 76 12.77 14.26 -8.06
N TRP A 77 11.72 13.49 -7.75
CA TRP A 77 11.32 13.20 -6.38
C TRP A 77 12.43 12.49 -5.61
N ALA A 78 13.00 11.40 -6.14
CA ALA A 78 14.06 10.64 -5.48
C ALA A 78 15.34 11.46 -5.22
N ILE A 79 15.60 12.50 -6.01
CA ILE A 79 16.71 13.45 -5.75
C ILE A 79 16.37 14.38 -4.58
N GLU A 80 15.17 14.99 -4.56
CA GLU A 80 14.79 15.90 -3.46
C GLU A 80 14.45 15.15 -2.16
N ALA A 81 14.00 13.90 -2.25
CA ALA A 81 13.60 13.05 -1.13
C ALA A 81 14.75 12.19 -0.56
N PHE A 82 15.98 12.30 -1.10
CA PHE A 82 17.09 11.41 -0.77
C PHE A 82 17.39 11.31 0.73
N ASP A 83 17.17 12.40 1.47
CA ASP A 83 17.39 12.49 2.93
C ASP A 83 16.12 12.19 3.75
N PHE A 84 15.09 11.56 3.17
CA PHE A 84 13.91 11.15 3.92
C PHE A 84 14.25 10.04 4.91
N GLU A 85 14.17 10.37 6.20
CA GLU A 85 14.32 9.38 7.28
C GLU A 85 12.99 8.75 7.71
N LYS A 86 11.86 9.40 7.39
CA LYS A 86 10.53 8.98 7.85
C LYS A 86 9.63 8.65 6.65
N PRO A 87 8.91 7.51 6.69
CA PRO A 87 7.91 7.20 5.68
C PRO A 87 6.71 8.15 5.82
N TYR A 88 6.01 8.35 4.70
CA TYR A 88 4.74 9.07 4.67
C TYR A 88 3.62 8.24 5.30
N ALA A 89 3.61 6.92 5.02
CA ALA A 89 2.67 5.97 5.60
C ALA A 89 3.33 4.61 5.83
N VAL A 90 2.74 3.84 6.74
CA VAL A 90 3.15 2.46 7.04
C VAL A 90 2.05 1.52 6.53
N ILE A 91 2.45 0.57 5.69
CA ILE A 91 1.62 -0.51 5.18
C ILE A 91 2.08 -1.79 5.87
N ASN A 92 1.18 -2.47 6.58
CA ASN A 92 1.55 -3.68 7.32
C ASN A 92 0.90 -4.88 6.65
N LEU A 93 1.65 -5.64 5.85
CA LEU A 93 1.13 -6.83 5.18
C LEU A 93 0.90 -7.97 6.18
N ASP A 94 1.73 -8.08 7.22
CA ASP A 94 1.61 -9.14 8.23
C ASP A 94 0.30 -9.06 9.04
N ILE A 95 -0.37 -7.91 9.05
CA ILE A 95 -1.68 -7.78 9.67
C ILE A 95 -2.73 -8.69 9.02
N LEU A 96 -2.59 -8.95 7.72
CA LEU A 96 -3.52 -9.73 6.90
C LEU A 96 -3.34 -11.24 7.12
N SER A 97 -2.17 -11.68 7.57
CA SER A 97 -1.87 -13.09 7.86
C SER A 97 -2.29 -13.54 9.26
N LYS A 98 -2.74 -12.60 10.11
CA LYS A 98 -3.12 -12.89 11.50
C LYS A 98 -4.35 -13.80 11.56
N ASN A 99 -4.28 -14.81 12.43
CA ASN A 99 -5.39 -15.75 12.63
C ASN A 99 -6.56 -15.16 13.43
N THR A 100 -6.35 -14.05 14.15
CA THR A 100 -7.35 -13.37 14.97
C THR A 100 -7.00 -11.91 15.13
N PHE A 101 -8.01 -11.04 15.18
CA PHE A 101 -7.85 -9.68 15.68
C PHE A 101 -9.13 -9.12 16.29
N TYR A 102 -9.01 -8.03 17.05
CA TYR A 102 -10.16 -7.43 17.72
C TYR A 102 -10.83 -6.39 16.82
N LEU A 103 -12.08 -6.62 16.44
CA LEU A 103 -12.88 -5.70 15.61
C LEU A 103 -13.26 -4.38 16.31
N ASN A 104 -12.84 -4.17 17.57
CA ASN A 104 -12.96 -2.91 18.28
C ASN A 104 -11.65 -2.09 18.29
N ASP A 105 -10.56 -2.63 17.75
CA ASP A 105 -9.29 -1.92 17.62
C ASP A 105 -9.30 -1.06 16.36
N VAL A 106 -9.68 0.21 16.53
CA VAL A 106 -9.80 1.17 15.43
C VAL A 106 -8.48 1.40 14.70
N GLN A 107 -7.34 1.36 15.40
CA GLN A 107 -6.03 1.60 14.78
C GLN A 107 -5.60 0.43 13.91
N LEU A 108 -5.85 -0.79 14.40
CA LEU A 108 -5.68 -1.99 13.61
C LEU A 108 -6.56 -1.95 12.35
N LEU A 109 -7.84 -1.64 12.48
CA LEU A 109 -8.76 -1.60 11.35
C LEU A 109 -8.39 -0.54 10.32
N LYS A 110 -7.91 0.63 10.77
CA LYS A 110 -7.35 1.65 9.88
C LYS A 110 -6.13 1.14 9.12
N SER A 111 -5.28 0.36 9.79
CA SER A 111 -4.09 -0.26 9.17
C SER A 111 -4.49 -1.31 8.13
N ILE A 112 -5.50 -2.15 8.42
CA ILE A 112 -6.04 -3.12 7.45
C ILE A 112 -6.63 -2.37 6.24
N TYR A 113 -7.47 -1.36 6.48
CA TYR A 113 -8.09 -0.58 5.41
C TYR A 113 -7.07 0.07 4.47
N GLY A 114 -6.08 0.77 5.04
CA GLY A 114 -5.02 1.38 4.23
C GLY A 114 -4.17 0.36 3.48
N THR A 115 -3.92 -0.80 4.07
CA THR A 115 -3.18 -1.88 3.41
C THR A 115 -3.98 -2.47 2.25
N LEU A 116 -5.28 -2.71 2.42
CA LEU A 116 -6.16 -3.19 1.36
C LEU A 116 -6.26 -2.19 0.21
N GLY A 117 -6.35 -0.88 0.49
CA GLY A 117 -6.36 0.15 -0.54
C GLY A 117 -5.13 0.11 -1.45
N ILE A 118 -3.92 0.03 -0.85
CA ILE A 118 -2.68 -0.09 -1.63
C ILE A 118 -2.63 -1.39 -2.46
N ILE A 119 -3.14 -2.49 -1.90
CA ILE A 119 -3.20 -3.78 -2.62
C ILE A 119 -4.18 -3.71 -3.80
N GLU A 120 -5.32 -3.04 -3.62
CA GLU A 120 -6.32 -2.83 -4.66
C GLU A 120 -5.75 -1.99 -5.81
N ASP A 121 -5.13 -0.85 -5.51
CA ASP A 121 -4.48 0.01 -6.51
C ASP A 121 -3.40 -0.76 -7.28
N TYR A 122 -2.59 -1.55 -6.57
CA TYR A 122 -1.61 -2.45 -7.18
C TYR A 122 -2.28 -3.48 -8.11
N ALA A 123 -3.35 -4.12 -7.68
CA ALA A 123 -4.05 -5.14 -8.46
C ALA A 123 -4.62 -4.57 -9.77
N TYR A 124 -5.18 -3.34 -9.72
CA TYR A 124 -5.60 -2.61 -10.91
C TYR A 124 -4.43 -2.25 -11.81
N GLN A 125 -3.34 -1.73 -11.25
CA GLN A 125 -2.14 -1.33 -12.01
C GLN A 125 -1.59 -2.48 -12.86
N ILE A 126 -1.50 -3.70 -12.32
CA ILE A 126 -0.97 -4.86 -13.04
C ILE A 126 -2.04 -5.73 -13.72
N GLY A 127 -3.31 -5.38 -13.57
CA GLY A 127 -4.44 -6.14 -14.12
C GLY A 127 -4.57 -7.57 -13.55
N ASP A 128 -4.23 -7.78 -12.27
CA ASP A 128 -4.35 -9.09 -11.63
C ASP A 128 -5.82 -9.40 -11.27
N LYS A 129 -6.52 -10.00 -12.25
CA LYS A 129 -7.91 -10.41 -12.10
C LYS A 129 -8.16 -11.36 -10.93
N SER A 130 -7.18 -12.17 -10.55
CA SER A 130 -7.35 -13.13 -9.46
C SER A 130 -7.34 -12.42 -8.11
N LEU A 131 -6.40 -11.47 -7.95
CA LEU A 131 -6.35 -10.63 -6.75
C LEU A 131 -7.57 -9.70 -6.67
N LEU A 132 -7.99 -9.10 -7.79
CA LEU A 132 -9.22 -8.30 -7.85
C LEU A 132 -10.45 -9.13 -7.45
N ALA A 133 -10.59 -10.35 -7.94
CA ALA A 133 -11.69 -11.24 -7.55
C ALA A 133 -11.70 -11.59 -6.05
N LEU A 134 -10.53 -11.63 -5.40
CA LEU A 134 -10.45 -11.76 -3.94
C LEU A 134 -10.99 -10.51 -3.25
N MET A 135 -10.60 -9.31 -3.72
CA MET A 135 -11.04 -8.02 -3.18
C MET A 135 -12.55 -7.80 -3.37
N GLU A 136 -13.13 -8.34 -4.45
CA GLU A 136 -14.57 -8.28 -4.75
C GLU A 136 -15.44 -9.26 -3.94
N LYS A 137 -14.86 -10.05 -3.02
CA LYS A 137 -15.65 -10.90 -2.13
C LYS A 137 -16.56 -10.05 -1.25
N ASP A 138 -17.83 -10.43 -1.16
CA ASP A 138 -18.86 -9.74 -0.36
C ASP A 138 -18.42 -9.35 1.05
N VAL A 139 -17.63 -10.21 1.71
CA VAL A 139 -17.13 -9.97 3.07
C VAL A 139 -16.10 -8.83 3.13
N LEU A 140 -15.22 -8.71 2.13
CA LEU A 140 -14.21 -7.66 2.07
C LEU A 140 -14.84 -6.34 1.63
N LEU A 141 -15.76 -6.37 0.66
CA LEU A 141 -16.53 -5.20 0.25
C LEU A 141 -17.32 -4.62 1.43
N GLN A 142 -18.12 -5.44 2.12
CA GLN A 142 -18.88 -4.97 3.29
C GLN A 142 -17.97 -4.44 4.42
N PHE A 143 -16.81 -5.06 4.60
CA PHE A 143 -15.83 -4.61 5.58
C PHE A 143 -15.23 -3.25 5.19
N GLN A 144 -14.77 -3.09 3.95
CA GLN A 144 -14.21 -1.83 3.43
C GLN A 144 -15.26 -0.72 3.45
N ASP A 145 -16.51 -0.99 3.04
CA ASP A 145 -17.62 -0.04 3.08
C ASP A 145 -17.90 0.42 4.52
N SER A 146 -17.94 -0.51 5.48
CA SER A 146 -18.16 -0.18 6.90
C SER A 146 -17.03 0.70 7.47
N LEU A 147 -15.79 0.45 7.06
CA LEU A 147 -14.64 1.25 7.48
C LEU A 147 -14.61 2.61 6.79
N SER A 148 -14.95 2.68 5.50
CA SER A 148 -15.08 3.91 4.74
C SER A 148 -16.15 4.82 5.34
N ASP A 149 -17.34 4.27 5.62
CA ASP A 149 -18.43 4.94 6.32
C ASP A 149 -17.98 5.50 7.68
N TYR A 150 -17.22 4.71 8.43
CA TYR A 150 -16.73 5.13 9.74
C TYR A 150 -15.67 6.23 9.66
N PHE A 151 -14.64 6.05 8.82
CA PHE A 151 -13.49 6.96 8.76
C PHE A 151 -13.74 8.24 7.97
N ILE A 152 -14.63 8.22 6.97
CA ILE A 152 -14.89 9.36 6.09
C ILE A 152 -16.16 10.10 6.52
N TRP A 153 -17.21 9.36 6.87
CA TRP A 153 -18.56 9.91 6.96
C TRP A 153 -19.13 10.01 8.39
N SER A 154 -18.51 9.36 9.38
CA SER A 154 -19.09 9.28 10.72
C SER A 154 -18.52 10.31 11.69
N GLU A 155 -19.29 11.37 11.95
CA GLU A 155 -18.87 12.38 12.94
C GLU A 155 -19.02 11.92 14.40
N ASN A 156 -19.73 10.82 14.72
CA ASN A 156 -19.93 10.31 16.09
C ASN A 156 -20.63 8.93 16.19
N LYS A 157 -20.60 8.08 15.16
CA LYS A 157 -21.27 6.76 15.22
C LYS A 157 -20.30 5.70 15.75
N ALA A 158 -20.81 4.79 16.59
CA ALA A 158 -20.05 3.60 16.95
C ALA A 158 -19.79 2.76 15.68
N LEU A 159 -18.54 2.36 15.49
CA LEU A 159 -18.17 1.44 14.42
C LEU A 159 -18.94 0.13 14.56
N LYS A 160 -19.57 -0.29 13.47
CA LYS A 160 -20.23 -1.59 13.35
C LYS A 160 -19.68 -2.29 12.13
N ILE A 161 -19.18 -3.49 12.32
CA ILE A 161 -18.68 -4.34 11.24
C ILE A 161 -19.62 -5.54 11.13
N PRO A 162 -20.55 -5.56 10.17
CA PRO A 162 -21.60 -6.57 10.07
C PRO A 162 -21.12 -7.84 9.34
N VAL A 163 -19.87 -8.26 9.55
CA VAL A 163 -19.27 -9.40 8.85
C VAL A 163 -18.93 -10.53 9.81
N ASP A 164 -18.96 -11.77 9.33
CA ASP A 164 -18.43 -12.91 10.07
C ASP A 164 -16.90 -12.78 10.16
N ALA A 165 -16.38 -12.71 11.39
CA ALA A 165 -14.96 -12.51 11.62
C ALA A 165 -14.09 -13.64 11.06
N ASN A 166 -14.56 -14.89 11.11
CA ASN A 166 -13.80 -16.03 10.57
C ASN A 166 -13.71 -15.96 9.05
N ILE A 167 -14.82 -15.62 8.38
CA ILE A 167 -14.85 -15.46 6.93
C ILE A 167 -13.96 -14.28 6.51
N LEU A 168 -13.95 -13.19 7.28
CA LEU A 168 -13.06 -12.05 7.07
C LEU A 168 -11.59 -12.47 7.19
N TYR A 169 -11.21 -13.18 8.25
CA TYR A 169 -9.83 -13.64 8.45
C TYR A 169 -9.34 -14.52 7.30
N LEU A 170 -10.16 -15.48 6.88
CA LEU A 170 -9.83 -16.34 5.75
C LEU A 170 -9.62 -15.52 4.47
N SER A 171 -10.48 -14.53 4.22
CA SER A 171 -10.38 -13.69 3.03
C SER A 171 -9.15 -12.78 3.04
N LEU A 172 -8.82 -12.17 4.19
CA LEU A 172 -7.60 -11.36 4.34
C LEU A 172 -6.35 -12.22 4.16
N LYS A 173 -6.35 -13.44 4.69
CA LYS A 173 -5.24 -14.37 4.52
C LYS A 173 -5.05 -14.79 3.06
N GLU A 174 -6.12 -15.04 2.32
CA GLU A 174 -6.02 -15.33 0.88
C GLU A 174 -5.42 -14.15 0.10
N VAL A 175 -5.81 -12.92 0.43
CA VAL A 175 -5.19 -11.70 -0.14
C VAL A 175 -3.70 -11.64 0.21
N TYR A 176 -3.34 -11.89 1.47
CA TYR A 176 -1.95 -11.91 1.92
C TYR A 176 -1.11 -12.92 1.14
N GLU A 177 -1.55 -14.17 1.04
CA GLU A 177 -0.81 -15.22 0.32
C GLU A 177 -0.62 -14.86 -1.15
N ARG A 178 -1.65 -14.27 -1.79
CA ARG A 178 -1.56 -13.85 -3.19
C ARG A 178 -0.57 -12.71 -3.40
N VAL A 179 -0.59 -11.70 -2.53
CA VAL A 179 0.33 -10.55 -2.60
C VAL A 179 1.77 -10.99 -2.30
N LYS A 180 1.94 -11.93 -1.35
CA LYS A 180 3.25 -12.49 -0.97
C LYS A 180 4.00 -13.07 -2.16
N GLU A 181 3.30 -13.74 -3.08
CA GLU A 181 3.88 -14.30 -4.31
C GLU A 181 4.47 -13.24 -5.27
N LYS A 182 4.11 -11.96 -5.05
CA LYS A 182 4.48 -10.83 -5.90
C LYS A 182 5.50 -9.91 -5.25
N LEU A 183 5.99 -10.21 -4.06
CA LEU A 183 6.99 -9.39 -3.40
C LEU A 183 8.39 -9.75 -3.89
N TYR A 184 9.15 -8.72 -4.29
CA TYR A 184 10.56 -8.86 -4.63
C TYR A 184 11.39 -7.99 -3.68
N ILE A 185 12.17 -8.65 -2.82
CA ILE A 185 13.11 -7.98 -1.92
C ILE A 185 14.39 -7.69 -2.70
N TYR A 186 14.67 -6.41 -2.90
CA TYR A 186 15.86 -5.93 -3.58
C TYR A 186 17.09 -6.12 -2.70
N GLN A 187 18.10 -6.84 -3.21
CA GLN A 187 19.40 -7.07 -2.59
C GLN A 187 20.51 -6.31 -3.31
#